data_AF-A0A1J3F6F4-F1
#
_entry.id   AF-A0A1J3F6F4-F1
#
_cell.length_a   1.000
_cell.length_b   1.000
_cell.length_c   1.000
_cell.angle_alpha   90.00
_cell.angle_beta   90.00
_cell.angle_gamma   90.00
#
_symmetry.space_group_name_H-M   'P 1'
#
loop_
_entity.id
_entity.type
_entity.pdbx_description
1 polymer ?
#
loop_
_entity_poly.entity_id
_entity_poly.type
_entity_poly.pdbx_seq_one_letter_code
_entity_poly.pdbx_strand_id
1 'polypeptide(L)'
;VEARKIFDQNRTSLDISTWNMMITAYVQRGLMFEAHQVFDQMPVRDLVSWNTLFMGLKKNRDPETILRFFLEMRRSGLNPDELTLPAIIDAVSRSAFKVFVLQIHTL
;
A
#
# COMPACT_ATOMS: atom_id res chain seq x y z
N VAL A 1 -4.77 -21.79 -0.37
CA VAL A 1 -6.06 -21.94 -1.10
C VAL A 1 -7.23 -21.92 -0.13
N GLU A 2 -7.20 -22.71 0.95
CA GLU A 2 -8.33 -22.80 1.90
C GLU A 2 -8.64 -21.51 2.68
N ALA A 3 -7.63 -20.84 3.26
CA ALA A 3 -7.85 -19.60 4.01
C ALA A 3 -8.52 -18.49 3.17
N ARG A 4 -8.14 -18.37 1.89
CA ARG A 4 -8.76 -17.42 0.96
C ARG A 4 -10.20 -17.78 0.65
N LYS A 5 -10.51 -19.06 0.50
CA LYS A 5 -11.87 -19.54 0.25
C LYS A 5 -12.81 -19.23 1.42
N ILE A 6 -12.38 -19.51 2.66
CA ILE A 6 -13.16 -19.23 3.88
C ILE A 6 -13.37 -17.72 4.06
N PHE A 7 -12.32 -16.94 3.81
CA PHE A 7 -12.39 -15.48 3.82
C PHE A 7 -13.41 -14.96 2.79
N ASP A 8 -13.34 -15.48 1.56
CA ASP A 8 -14.20 -15.06 0.47
C ASP A 8 -15.68 -15.40 0.72
N GLN A 9 -15.96 -16.47 1.46
CA GLN A 9 -17.32 -16.91 1.83
C GLN A 9 -17.97 -16.06 2.93
N ASN A 10 -17.18 -15.42 3.80
CA ASN A 10 -17.69 -14.71 4.99
C ASN A 10 -17.49 -13.19 4.92
N ARG A 11 -17.24 -12.62 3.72
CA ARG A 11 -16.84 -11.21 3.52
C ARG A 11 -17.70 -10.17 4.26
N THR A 12 -19.00 -10.41 4.41
CA THR A 12 -19.95 -9.47 5.01
C THR A 12 -19.88 -9.40 6.54
N SER A 13 -19.28 -10.40 7.20
CA SER A 13 -19.19 -10.49 8.66
C SER A 13 -17.76 -10.45 9.19
N LEU A 14 -16.78 -10.11 8.35
CA LEU A 14 -15.38 -10.03 8.75
C LEU A 14 -15.10 -8.75 9.54
N ASP A 15 -14.30 -8.89 10.59
CA ASP A 15 -13.74 -7.75 11.30
C ASP A 15 -12.56 -7.15 10.52
N ILE A 16 -12.24 -5.88 10.80
CA ILE A 16 -11.13 -5.17 10.15
C ILE A 16 -9.78 -5.87 10.38
N SER A 17 -9.64 -6.58 11.50
CA SER A 17 -8.42 -7.30 11.84
C SER A 17 -8.18 -8.49 10.91
N THR A 18 -9.23 -9.24 10.52
CA THR A 18 -9.12 -10.35 9.56
C THR A 18 -8.75 -9.85 8.16
N TRP A 19 -9.31 -8.71 7.73
CA TRP A 19 -8.89 -8.06 6.49
C TRP A 19 -7.40 -7.69 6.52
N ASN A 20 -6.94 -7.03 7.59
CA ASN A 20 -5.54 -6.63 7.77
C ASN A 20 -4.60 -7.85 7.82
N MET A 21 -5.04 -8.95 8.42
CA MET A 21 -4.28 -10.21 8.45
C MET A 21 -4.09 -10.80 7.06
N MET A 22 -5.12 -10.79 6.22
CA MET A 22 -5.02 -11.28 4.84
C MET A 22 -4.07 -10.42 4.00
N ILE A 23 -4.17 -9.09 4.13
CA ILE A 23 -3.25 -8.17 3.44
C ILE A 23 -1.81 -8.43 3.88
N THR A 24 -1.58 -8.56 5.20
CA THR A 24 -0.27 -8.87 5.76
C THR A 24 0.29 -10.17 5.20
N ALA A 25 -0.52 -11.23 5.14
CA ALA A 25 -0.09 -12.54 4.64
C ALA A 25 0.31 -12.48 3.15
N TYR A 26 -0.39 -11.70 2.33
CA TYR A 26 -0.03 -11.49 0.92
C TYR A 26 1.23 -10.63 0.78
N VAL A 27 1.33 -9.52 1.52
CA VAL A 27 2.50 -8.63 1.54
C VAL A 27 3.77 -9.39 1.95
N GLN A 28 3.70 -10.21 3.00
CA GLN A 28 4.85 -11.00 3.47
C GLN A 28 5.36 -11.99 2.42
N ARG A 29 4.48 -12.47 1.54
CA ARG A 29 4.81 -13.37 0.42
C ARG A 29 5.17 -12.64 -0.88
N GLY A 30 5.19 -11.32 -0.88
CA GLY A 30 5.44 -10.51 -2.10
C GLY A 30 4.29 -10.52 -3.10
N LEU A 31 3.13 -11.07 -2.73
CA LEU A 31 1.92 -11.17 -3.56
C LEU A 31 1.15 -9.85 -3.51
N MET A 32 1.78 -8.80 -4.06
CA MET A 32 1.28 -7.43 -3.90
C MET A 32 -0.04 -7.20 -4.64
N PHE A 33 -0.25 -7.87 -5.78
CA PHE A 33 -1.49 -7.78 -6.54
C PHE A 33 -2.68 -8.30 -5.71
N GLU A 34 -2.52 -9.44 -5.05
CA GLU A 34 -3.54 -10.04 -4.19
C GLU A 34 -3.76 -9.21 -2.92
N ALA A 35 -2.70 -8.63 -2.36
CA ALA A 35 -2.81 -7.70 -1.24
C ALA A 35 -3.67 -6.48 -1.60
N HIS A 36 -3.45 -5.91 -2.79
CA HIS A 36 -4.27 -4.81 -3.31
C HIS A 36 -5.73 -5.24 -3.53
N GLN A 37 -5.98 -6.39 -4.15
CA GLN A 37 -7.34 -6.87 -4.35
C GLN A 37 -8.12 -7.02 -3.04
N VAL A 38 -7.48 -7.53 -1.98
CA VAL A 38 -8.13 -7.62 -0.66
C VAL A 38 -8.36 -6.24 -0.08
N PHE A 39 -7.39 -5.34 -0.18
CA PHE A 39 -7.51 -3.96 0.30
C PHE A 39 -8.64 -3.20 -0.41
N ASP A 40 -8.81 -3.36 -1.72
CA ASP A 40 -9.86 -2.70 -2.51
C ASP A 40 -11.26 -3.17 -2.11
N GLN A 41 -11.38 -4.42 -1.66
CA GLN A 41 -12.63 -5.04 -1.22
C GLN A 41 -13.01 -4.68 0.23
N MET A 42 -12.12 -4.05 1.00
CA MET A 42 -12.41 -3.66 2.38
C MET A 42 -13.53 -2.60 2.42
N PRO A 43 -14.63 -2.84 3.17
CA PRO A 43 -15.69 -1.85 3.31
C PRO A 43 -15.26 -0.64 4.14
N VAL A 44 -14.40 -0.86 5.14
CA VAL A 44 -13.82 0.17 6.01
C VAL A 44 -12.33 -0.10 6.13
N ARG A 45 -11.53 0.97 6.08
CA ARG A 45 -10.06 0.91 6.17
C ARG A 45 -9.60 1.76 7.35
N ASP A 46 -8.65 1.24 8.11
CA ASP A 46 -8.02 1.96 9.20
C ASP A 46 -6.54 2.20 8.90
N LEU A 47 -5.86 2.89 9.82
CA LEU A 47 -4.44 3.17 9.71
C LEU A 47 -3.61 1.89 9.54
N VAL A 48 -4.00 0.79 10.21
CA VAL A 48 -3.32 -0.50 10.10
C VAL A 48 -3.45 -1.06 8.68
N SER A 49 -4.62 -0.96 8.04
CA SER A 49 -4.82 -1.37 6.64
C SER A 49 -3.85 -0.66 5.69
N TRP A 50 -3.74 0.67 5.82
CA TRP A 50 -2.85 1.49 4.98
C TRP A 50 -1.38 1.14 5.23
N ASN A 51 -0.97 1.10 6.50
CA ASN A 51 0.41 0.80 6.89
C ASN A 51 0.86 -0.58 6.42
N THR A 52 -0.04 -1.57 6.51
CA THR A 52 0.24 -2.94 6.05
C THR A 52 0.57 -2.97 4.57
N LEU A 53 -0.19 -2.24 3.77
CA LEU A 53 0.02 -2.15 2.33
C LEU A 53 1.30 -1.38 1.99
N PHE A 54 1.56 -0.26 2.68
CA PHE A 54 2.79 0.53 2.55
C PHE A 54 4.05 -0.28 2.86
N MET A 55 4.01 -1.17 3.86
CA MET A 55 5.12 -2.08 4.16
C MET A 55 5.47 -2.99 2.98
N GLY A 56 4.47 -3.44 2.21
CA GLY A 56 4.67 -4.20 0.98
C GLY A 56 5.25 -3.37 -0.15
N LEU A 57 4.74 -2.16 -0.34
CA LEU A 57 5.20 -1.24 -1.39
C LEU A 57 6.65 -0.80 -1.20
N LYS A 58 7.11 -0.63 0.05
CA LYS A 58 8.51 -0.30 0.37
C LYS A 58 9.50 -1.32 -0.21
N LYS A 59 9.11 -2.60 -0.32
CA LYS A 59 9.95 -3.64 -0.93
C LYS A 59 10.00 -3.53 -2.46
N ASN A 60 8.91 -3.12 -3.09
CA ASN A 60 8.79 -3.04 -4.56
C ASN A 60 9.34 -1.73 -5.15
N ARG A 61 9.70 -0.75 -4.30
CA ARG A 61 10.34 0.53 -4.70
C ARG A 61 9.63 1.26 -5.84
N ASP A 62 8.31 1.16 -5.90
CA ASP A 62 7.48 1.84 -6.91
C ASP A 62 7.02 3.21 -6.37
N PRO A 63 7.64 4.32 -6.79
CA PRO A 63 7.36 5.65 -6.24
C PRO A 63 5.96 6.15 -6.61
N GLU A 64 5.45 5.77 -7.79
CA GLU A 64 4.15 6.21 -8.29
C GLU A 64 3.02 5.58 -7.47
N THR A 65 3.14 4.28 -7.21
CA THR A 65 2.19 3.58 -6.35
C THR A 65 2.25 4.12 -4.91
N ILE A 66 3.45 4.35 -4.34
CA ILE A 66 3.59 4.96 -3.00
C ILE A 66 2.87 6.31 -2.91
N LEU A 67 3.02 7.17 -3.93
CA LEU A 67 2.36 8.48 -3.96
C LEU A 67 0.84 8.38 -4.13
N ARG A 68 0.36 7.47 -4.98
CA ARG A 68 -1.09 7.23 -5.15
C ARG A 68 -1.74 6.81 -3.83
N PHE A 69 -1.14 5.85 -3.11
CA PHE A 69 -1.65 5.38 -1.82
C PHE A 69 -1.66 6.47 -0.75
N PHE A 70 -0.63 7.33 -0.72
CA PHE A 70 -0.59 8.48 0.18
C PHE A 70 -1.76 9.44 -0.08
N LEU A 71 -2.04 9.74 -1.35
CA LEU A 71 -3.14 10.62 -1.71
C LEU A 71 -4.51 10.02 -1.35
N GLU A 72 -4.70 8.71 -1.53
CA GLU A 72 -5.94 8.03 -1.16
C GLU A 72 -6.15 7.96 0.36
N MET A 73 -5.09 7.72 1.13
CA MET A 73 -5.11 7.77 2.59
C MET A 73 -5.55 9.15 3.09
N ARG A 74 -4.97 10.21 2.52
CA ARG A 74 -5.32 11.61 2.83
C ARG A 74 -6.76 11.94 2.46
N ARG A 75 -7.25 11.47 1.30
CA ARG A 75 -8.65 11.62 0.89
C ARG A 75 -9.62 10.90 1.83
N SER A 76 -9.17 9.81 2.46
CA SER A 76 -9.93 9.07 3.47
C SER A 76 -9.92 9.76 4.85
N GLY A 77 -9.33 10.96 4.97
CA GLY A 77 -9.26 11.72 6.22
C GLY A 77 -8.20 11.22 7.20
N LEU A 78 -7.37 10.25 6.81
CA LEU A 78 -6.31 9.71 7.65
C LEU A 78 -4.99 10.42 7.36
N ASN A 79 -4.23 10.70 8.42
CA ASN A 79 -2.90 11.29 8.31
C ASN A 79 -1.83 10.18 8.28
N PRO A 80 -0.83 10.31 7.40
CA PRO A 80 0.33 9.43 7.41
C PRO A 80 1.03 9.50 8.76
N ASP A 81 1.53 8.36 9.21
CA ASP A 81 2.31 8.24 10.44
C ASP A 81 3.83 8.32 10.17
N GLU A 82 4.62 8.20 11.23
CA GLU A 82 6.09 8.23 11.16
C GLU A 82 6.69 7.11 10.29
N LEU A 83 5.94 6.01 10.05
CA LEU A 83 6.38 4.92 9.18
C LEU A 83 6.18 5.26 7.70
N THR A 84 5.15 6.05 7.39
CA THR A 84 4.76 6.40 6.03
C THR A 84 5.63 7.53 5.46
N LEU A 85 6.04 8.50 6.30
CA LEU A 85 6.79 9.68 5.87
C LEU A 85 8.15 9.37 5.19
N PRO A 86 9.01 8.48 5.72
CA PRO A 86 10.30 8.17 5.08
C PRO A 86 10.16 7.53 3.70
N ALA A 87 9.12 6.70 3.51
CA ALA A 87 8.86 6.05 2.22
C ALA A 87 8.44 7.07 1.15
N ILE A 88 7.64 8.07 1.53
CA ILE A 88 7.24 9.17 0.64
C ILE A 88 8.47 10.03 0.28
N ILE A 89 9.29 10.40 1.26
CA ILE A 89 10.49 11.22 1.01
C ILE A 89 11.44 10.50 0.05
N ASP A 90 11.68 9.19 0.22
CA ASP A 90 12.50 8.42 -0.71
C ASP A 90 11.89 8.40 -2.12
N ALA A 91 10.57 8.17 -2.23
CA ALA A 91 9.85 8.18 -3.50
C ALA A 91 9.94 9.53 -4.24
N VAL A 92 9.67 10.64 -3.55
CA VAL A 92 9.69 12.00 -4.12
C VAL A 92 11.12 12.42 -4.48
N SER A 93 12.09 12.15 -3.60
CA SER A 93 13.50 12.46 -3.85
C SER A 93 14.02 11.76 -5.11
N ARG A 94 13.65 10.49 -5.32
CA ARG A 94 14.02 9.73 -6.53
C ARG A 94 13.38 10.31 -7.79
N SER A 95 12.11 10.69 -7.74
CA SER A 95 11.42 11.30 -8.87
C SER A 95 12.05 12.63 -9.27
N ALA A 96 12.36 13.49 -8.29
CA ALA A 96 13.06 14.76 -8.53
C ALA A 96 14.45 14.54 -9.14
N PHE A 97 15.22 13.57 -8.63
CA PHE A 97 16.52 13.21 -9.19
C PHE A 97 16.42 12.68 -10.62
N LYS A 98 15.42 11.86 -10.93
CA LYS A 98 15.18 11.34 -12.29
C LYS A 98 14.90 12.46 -13.30
N VAL A 99 14.09 13.45 -12.92
CA VAL A 99 13.82 14.64 -13.77
C VAL A 99 15.10 15.44 -14.02
N PHE A 100 15.90 15.65 -12.97
CA PHE A 100 17.18 16.37 -13.07
C PHE A 100 18.18 15.66 -14.01
N VAL A 101 18.34 14.34 -13.88
CA VAL A 101 19.24 13.55 -14.75
C VAL A 101 18.81 13.59 -16.22
N LEU A 102 17.51 13.47 -16.50
CA LEU A 102 17.00 13.55 -17.87
C LEU A 102 17.30 14.91 -18.53
N GLN A 103 17.19 16.01 -17.77
CA GLN A 103 17.49 17.35 -18.29
C GLN A 103 18.97 17.50 -18.70
N ILE A 104 19.90 16.88 -17.97
CA ILE A 104 21.33 16.93 -18.29
C ILE A 104 21.64 16.08 -19.53
N HIS A 105 21.03 14.90 -19.69
CA HIS A 105 21.28 14.04 -20.85
C HIS A 105 20.73 14.58 -22.17
N THR A 106 19.78 15.53 -22.12
CA THR A 106 19.21 16.19 -23.31
C THR A 106 19.93 17.49 -23.71
N LEU A 107 20.96 17.90 -22.97
CA LEU A 107 21.86 19.02 -23.29
C LEU A 107 23.09 18.51 -24.03
#